data_AF-A0A354FC59-F1
#
_entry.id   AF-A0A354FC59-F1
#
_cell.length_a   1.000
_cell.length_b   1.000
_cell.length_c   1.000
_cell.angle_alpha   90.00
_cell.angle_beta   90.00
_cell.angle_gamma   90.00
#
_symmetry.space_group_name_H-M   'P 1'
#
loop_
_entity.id
_entity.type
_entity.pdbx_description
1 polymer ?
#
loop_
_entity_poly.entity_id
_entity_poly.type
_entity_poly.pdbx_seq_one_letter_code
_entity_poly.pdbx_strand_id
1 'polypeptide(L)'
;SIPNTFFGPRITVTGLLTGQDLLWGLRQAPGETVLVPNILVRSGTSLFLDGLHVADVERKVGCRIHLIEPTATALVKEICMLGGVRYE
;
A
#
# COMPACT_ATOMS: atom_id res chain seq x y z
N SER A 1 9.80 -6.04 3.44
CA SER A 1 8.43 -6.58 3.57
C SER A 1 7.74 -5.88 4.73
N ILE A 2 6.40 -5.82 4.73
CA ILE A 2 5.62 -5.25 5.83
C ILE A 2 5.00 -6.41 6.61
N PRO A 3 5.29 -6.58 7.92
CA PRO A 3 4.68 -7.60 8.74
C PRO A 3 3.24 -7.22 9.10
N ASN A 4 2.40 -8.23 9.31
CA ASN A 4 1.07 -8.03 9.88
C ASN A 4 1.20 -7.84 11.40
N THR A 5 1.12 -6.60 11.86
CA THR A 5 1.17 -6.21 13.28
C THR A 5 -0.23 -6.19 13.91
N PHE A 6 -1.28 -6.03 13.11
CA PHE A 6 -2.67 -5.98 13.59
C PHE A 6 -3.23 -7.36 13.99
N PHE A 7 -3.20 -8.34 13.08
CA PHE A 7 -3.61 -9.73 13.35
C PHE A 7 -2.46 -10.59 13.90
N GLY A 8 -1.23 -10.09 13.81
CA GLY A 8 -0.03 -10.72 14.37
C GLY A 8 0.89 -11.33 13.30
N PRO A 9 2.21 -11.40 13.58
CA PRO A 9 3.25 -11.61 12.58
C PRO A 9 3.26 -13.01 11.94
N ARG A 10 2.49 -13.95 12.50
CA ARG A 10 2.28 -15.28 11.89
C ARG A 10 1.35 -15.23 10.67
N ILE A 11 0.59 -14.15 10.49
CA ILE A 11 -0.23 -13.92 9.31
C ILE A 11 0.64 -13.30 8.20
N THR A 12 0.82 -14.04 7.10
CA THR A 12 1.74 -13.68 6.01
C THR A 12 1.05 -13.35 4.69
N VAL A 13 -0.28 -13.33 4.65
CA VAL A 13 -1.05 -13.03 3.44
C VAL A 13 -1.26 -11.53 3.27
N THR A 14 -1.06 -11.04 2.05
CA THR A 14 -1.16 -9.61 1.70
C THR A 14 -2.55 -9.03 1.98
N GLY A 15 -3.63 -9.78 1.70
CA GLY A 15 -5.01 -9.32 1.85
C GLY A 15 -5.49 -9.09 3.29
N LEU A 16 -4.65 -9.39 4.29
CA LEU A 16 -4.95 -9.11 5.70
C LEU A 16 -4.10 -7.98 6.29
N LEU A 17 -3.26 -7.32 5.49
CA LEU A 17 -2.57 -6.11 5.92
C LEU A 17 -3.57 -4.97 6.13
N THR A 18 -3.31 -4.15 7.13
CA THR A 18 -4.17 -3.05 7.57
C THR A 18 -3.51 -1.69 7.33
N GLY A 19 -4.28 -0.60 7.53
CA GLY A 19 -3.71 0.75 7.48
C GLY A 19 -2.62 0.93 8.54
N GLN A 20 -2.79 0.34 9.73
CA GLN A 20 -1.80 0.38 10.80
C GLN A 20 -0.49 -0.32 10.44
N ASP A 21 -0.57 -1.45 9.70
CA ASP A 21 0.63 -2.14 9.20
C ASP A 21 1.41 -1.26 8.21
N LEU A 22 0.70 -0.57 7.31
CA LEU A 22 1.32 0.40 6.39
C LEU A 22 1.93 1.59 7.12
N LEU A 23 1.24 2.14 8.13
CA LEU A 23 1.76 3.21 8.98
C LEU A 23 3.03 2.81 9.73
N TRP A 24 3.22 1.53 10.02
CA TRP A 24 4.44 1.01 10.63
C TRP A 24 5.53 0.79 9.58
N GLY A 25 5.20 0.14 8.45
CA GLY A 25 6.15 -0.29 7.43
C GLY A 25 6.69 0.84 6.56
N LEU A 26 5.90 1.90 6.32
CA LEU A 26 6.27 2.99 5.42
C LEU A 26 6.94 4.18 6.11
N ARG A 27 7.20 4.12 7.43
CA ARG A 27 7.80 5.22 8.21
C ARG A 27 9.13 5.73 7.66
N GLN A 28 9.86 4.89 6.93
CA GLN A 28 11.18 5.20 6.38
C GLN A 28 11.15 5.56 4.88
N ALA A 29 9.98 5.67 4.26
CA ALA A 29 9.82 6.03 2.84
C ALA A 29 8.96 7.30 2.64
N PRO A 30 9.25 8.43 3.31
CA PRO A 30 8.53 9.68 3.08
C PRO A 30 8.86 10.26 1.69
N GLY A 31 7.87 10.86 1.04
CA GLY A 31 8.03 11.54 -0.25
C GLY A 31 7.94 10.64 -1.48
N GLU A 32 7.82 9.32 -1.30
CA GLU A 32 7.72 8.36 -2.40
C GLU A 32 6.27 8.07 -2.82
N THR A 33 6.11 7.61 -4.07
CA THR A 33 4.86 6.99 -4.55
C THR A 33 4.94 5.49 -4.27
N VAL A 34 4.00 4.99 -3.48
CA VAL A 34 3.90 3.59 -3.08
C VAL A 34 2.75 2.92 -3.83
N LEU A 35 3.09 1.92 -4.65
CA LEU A 35 2.09 1.07 -5.28
C LEU A 35 1.62 0.01 -4.29
N VAL A 36 0.32 -0.05 -4.04
CA VAL A 36 -0.30 -0.97 -3.07
C VAL A 36 -1.37 -1.81 -3.77
N PRO A 37 -1.42 -3.13 -3.57
CA PRO A 37 -2.52 -3.94 -4.08
C PRO A 37 -3.87 -3.45 -3.56
N ASN A 38 -4.84 -3.26 -4.45
CA ASN A 38 -6.18 -2.79 -4.10
C ASN A 38 -6.94 -3.76 -3.17
N ILE A 39 -6.49 -5.01 -3.05
CA ILE A 39 -7.04 -6.00 -2.12
C ILE A 39 -6.83 -5.63 -0.63
N LEU A 40 -5.97 -4.66 -0.31
CA LEU A 40 -5.79 -4.18 1.07
C LEU A 40 -6.97 -3.32 1.56
N VAL A 41 -7.76 -2.74 0.64
CA VAL A 41 -8.94 -1.95 0.99
C VAL A 41 -10.21 -2.77 0.81
N ARG A 42 -11.25 -2.44 1.58
CA ARG A 42 -12.56 -3.07 1.45
C ARG A 42 -13.14 -2.74 0.08
N SER A 43 -13.69 -3.75 -0.58
CA SER A 43 -14.21 -3.64 -1.96
C SER A 43 -15.17 -2.47 -2.11
N GLY A 44 -14.94 -1.64 -3.14
CA GLY A 44 -15.75 -0.46 -3.44
C GLY A 44 -15.54 0.73 -2.49
N THR A 45 -14.52 0.70 -1.62
CA THR A 45 -14.24 1.77 -0.66
C THR A 45 -12.77 2.17 -0.67
N SER A 46 -12.41 3.17 0.13
CA SER A 46 -11.03 3.58 0.42
C SER A 46 -10.65 3.33 1.88
N LEU A 47 -11.27 2.33 2.51
CA LEU A 47 -11.03 1.94 3.90
C LEU A 47 -10.24 0.64 3.96
N PHE A 48 -9.21 0.60 4.79
CA PHE A 48 -8.52 -0.64 5.17
C PHE A 48 -9.39 -1.48 6.12
N LEU A 49 -8.96 -2.71 6.42
CA LEU A 49 -9.69 -3.62 7.32
C LEU A 49 -9.86 -3.05 8.74
N ASP A 50 -8.89 -2.29 9.24
CA ASP A 50 -8.91 -1.61 10.55
C ASP A 50 -9.72 -0.29 10.54
N GLY A 51 -10.32 0.09 9.41
CA GLY A 51 -11.16 1.27 9.28
C GLY A 51 -10.41 2.58 9.03
N LEU A 52 -9.08 2.54 8.87
CA LEU A 52 -8.32 3.70 8.42
C LEU A 52 -8.63 4.00 6.95
N HIS A 53 -8.74 5.29 6.61
CA HIS A 53 -8.86 5.72 5.23
C HIS A 53 -7.48 5.82 4.57
N VAL A 54 -7.37 5.52 3.27
CA VAL A 54 -6.11 5.64 2.50
C VAL A 54 -5.49 7.02 2.67
N ALA A 55 -6.28 8.08 2.51
CA ALA A 55 -5.84 9.47 2.70
C ALA A 55 -5.26 9.76 4.11
N ASP A 56 -5.71 9.06 5.16
CA ASP A 56 -5.14 9.23 6.50
C ASP A 56 -3.76 8.60 6.61
N VAL A 57 -3.54 7.47 5.95
CA VAL A 57 -2.23 6.80 5.89
C VAL A 57 -1.26 7.64 5.07
N GLU A 58 -1.67 8.11 3.89
CA GLU A 58 -0.87 9.02 3.04
C GLU A 58 -0.42 10.26 3.82
N ARG A 59 -1.35 10.92 4.51
CA ARG A 59 -1.09 12.13 5.30
C ARG A 59 -0.09 11.87 6.45
N LYS A 60 -0.22 10.74 7.15
CA LYS A 60 0.62 10.41 8.32
C LYS A 60 2.04 10.00 7.92
N VAL A 61 2.19 9.33 6.79
CA VAL A 61 3.49 8.85 6.30
C VAL A 61 4.18 9.91 5.43
N GLY A 62 3.42 10.79 4.79
CA GLY A 62 3.93 11.73 3.80
C GLY A 62 4.26 11.05 2.47
N CYS A 63 3.52 10.02 2.08
CA CYS A 63 3.67 9.32 0.80
C CYS A 63 2.38 9.39 -0.01
N ARG A 64 2.45 9.07 -1.31
CA ARG A 64 1.26 8.87 -2.17
C ARG A 64 1.02 7.38 -2.35
N ILE A 65 -0.19 6.91 -2.05
CA ILE A 65 -0.57 5.51 -2.21
C ILE A 65 -1.38 5.37 -3.50
N HIS A 66 -0.88 4.56 -4.42
CA HIS A 66 -1.59 4.20 -5.65
C HIS A 66 -2.10 2.76 -5.51
N LEU A 67 -3.42 2.61 -5.42
CA LEU A 67 -4.06 1.30 -5.40
C LEU A 67 -4.08 0.70 -6.80
N ILE A 68 -3.50 -0.49 -6.95
CA ILE A 68 -3.38 -1.19 -8.24
C ILE A 68 -3.99 -2.59 -8.16
N GLU A 69 -4.49 -3.11 -9.27
CA GLU A 69 -4.85 -4.53 -9.33
C GLU A 69 -3.61 -5.41 -9.10
N PRO A 70 -3.73 -6.54 -8.37
CA PRO A 70 -2.61 -7.43 -8.10
C PRO A 70 -2.28 -8.32 -9.31
N THR A 71 -2.07 -7.71 -10.47
CA THR A 71 -1.70 -8.38 -11.72
C THR A 71 -0.38 -7.81 -12.26
N ALA A 72 0.39 -8.65 -12.96
CA ALA A 72 1.65 -8.20 -13.58
C ALA A 72 1.41 -7.07 -14.59
N THR A 73 0.33 -7.16 -15.37
CA THR A 73 -0.03 -6.14 -16.36
C THR A 73 -0.33 -4.80 -15.72
N ALA A 74 -1.12 -4.77 -14.63
CA ALA A 74 -1.42 -3.53 -13.92
C ALA A 74 -0.15 -2.90 -13.34
N LEU A 75 0.72 -3.71 -12.73
CA LEU A 75 2.01 -3.23 -12.20
C LEU A 75 2.86 -2.58 -13.29
N VAL A 76 3.08 -3.27 -14.42
CA VAL A 76 3.90 -2.75 -15.53
C VAL A 76 3.28 -1.47 -16.10
N LYS A 77 1.96 -1.46 -16.29
CA LYS A 77 1.23 -0.30 -16.79
C LYS A 77 1.43 0.92 -15.89
N GLU A 78 1.25 0.77 -14.58
CA GLU A 78 1.39 1.87 -13.63
C GLU A 78 2.82 2.40 -13.54
N ILE A 79 3.82 1.51 -13.54
CA ILE A 79 5.23 1.92 -13.59
C ILE A 79 5.52 2.75 -14.85
N CYS A 80 5.03 2.31 -16.01
CA CYS A 80 5.18 3.07 -17.25
C CYS A 80 4.50 4.44 -17.18
N MET A 81 3.29 4.53 -16.61
CA MET A 81 2.57 5.80 -16.47
C MET A 81 3.23 6.77 -15.49
N LEU A 82 3.93 6.26 -14.47
CA LEU A 82 4.69 7.07 -13.50
C LEU A 82 6.06 7.54 -14.02
N GLY A 83 6.38 7.31 -15.29
CA GLY A 83 7.63 7.76 -15.91
C GLY A 83 8.74 6.72 -15.97
N GLY A 84 8.41 5.44 -15.74
CA GLY A 84 9.31 4.31 -15.84
C GLY A 84 10.29 4.16 -14.67
N VAL A 85 11.10 3.11 -14.70
CA VAL A 85 12.20 2.92 -13.75
C VAL A 85 13.44 3.60 -14.32
N ARG A 86 13.97 4.58 -13.58
CA ARG A 86 15.28 5.17 -13.88
C ARG A 86 16.31 4.41 -13.05
N TYR A 87 17.34 3.90 -13.71
CA TYR A 87 18.52 3.37 -13.03
C TYR A 87 19.50 4.54 -12.87
N GLU A 88 19.85 4.86 -11.63
CA GLU A 88 21.02 5.68 -11.31
C GLU A 88 22.27 4.81 -11.25
#